data_AF-F9CW24-F1
#
_entry.id   AF-F9CW24-F1
#
_cell.length_a   1.000
_cell.length_b   1.000
_cell.length_c   1.000
_cell.angle_alpha   90.00
_cell.angle_beta   90.00
_cell.angle_gamma   90.00
#
_symmetry.space_group_name_H-M   'P 1'
#
loop_
_entity.id
_entity.type
_entity.pdbx_description
1 polymer ?
#
loop_
_entity_poly.entity_id
_entity_poly.type
_entity_poly.pdbx_seq_one_letter_code
_entity_poly.pdbx_strand_id
1 'polypeptide(L)'
;MLKSASMELIKHVDNQTIIKIAKDAAESGAKEIALSMRGKYGVNEWISILKERAKSSGFSIKEYNEKNNTKLVMFHEMGEQWSLFFKTYYEIVFFDLGSKIKTEYTENSIIIELEI
;
A
#
# COMPACT_ATOMS: atom_id res chain seq x y z
N MET A 1 18.38 -4.58 1.58
CA MET A 1 19.10 -4.13 2.80
C MET A 1 18.49 -2.77 3.17
N LEU A 2 17.93 -2.63 4.38
CA LEU A 2 17.25 -1.45 5.01
C LEU A 2 15.92 -1.79 5.73
N LYS A 3 15.32 -2.99 5.55
CA LYS A 3 14.05 -3.40 6.22
C LYS A 3 14.09 -3.15 7.74
N SER A 4 15.13 -3.63 8.41
CA SER A 4 15.32 -3.44 9.86
C SER A 4 15.49 -1.98 10.27
N ALA A 5 16.21 -1.17 9.48
CA ALA A 5 16.37 0.25 9.74
C ALA A 5 15.04 1.01 9.58
N SER A 6 14.25 0.68 8.55
CA SER A 6 12.91 1.26 8.37
C SER A 6 11.97 0.89 9.51
N MET A 7 12.00 -0.37 9.97
CA MET A 7 11.21 -0.81 11.14
C MET A 7 11.64 -0.09 12.42
N GLU A 8 12.94 0.18 12.60
CA GLU A 8 13.41 0.89 13.78
C GLU A 8 13.03 2.36 13.72
N LEU A 9 13.23 3.03 12.58
CA LEU A 9 12.89 4.44 12.42
C LEU A 9 11.39 4.70 12.63
N ILE A 10 10.52 3.86 12.07
CA ILE A 10 9.08 4.09 12.13
C ILE A 10 8.53 3.99 13.56
N LYS A 11 9.18 3.23 14.45
CA LYS A 11 8.87 3.13 15.90
C LYS A 11 8.92 4.44 16.63
N HIS A 12 9.77 5.36 16.19
CA HIS A 12 9.98 6.65 16.85
C HIS A 12 9.12 7.76 16.27
N VAL A 13 8.16 7.43 15.39
CA VAL A 13 7.27 8.40 14.74
C VAL A 13 5.84 8.22 15.25
N ASP A 14 5.19 9.33 15.62
CA ASP A 14 3.80 9.29 16.05
C ASP A 14 2.84 9.05 14.86
N ASN A 15 1.64 8.57 15.16
CA ASN A 15 0.66 8.19 14.13
C ASN A 15 0.23 9.37 13.22
N GLN A 16 0.16 10.60 13.74
CA GLN A 16 -0.22 11.76 12.92
C GLN A 16 0.88 12.08 11.91
N THR A 17 2.14 12.03 12.34
CA THR A 17 3.29 12.21 11.47
C THR A 17 3.39 11.09 10.43
N ILE A 18 3.13 9.82 10.79
CA ILE A 18 3.08 8.70 9.85
C ILE A 18 2.04 8.94 8.75
N ILE A 19 0.82 9.32 9.14
CA ILE A 19 -0.29 9.59 8.20
C ILE A 19 0.08 10.74 7.26
N LYS A 20 0.70 11.80 7.78
CA LYS A 20 1.16 12.93 6.98
C LYS A 20 2.20 12.50 5.95
N ILE A 21 3.24 11.78 6.37
CA ILE A 21 4.30 11.32 5.46
C ILE A 21 3.72 10.37 4.40
N ALA A 22 2.79 9.48 4.77
CA ALA A 22 2.13 8.58 3.83
C ALA A 22 1.32 9.35 2.76
N LYS A 23 0.62 10.41 3.16
CA LYS A 23 -0.09 11.33 2.26
C LYS A 23 0.87 12.00 1.28
N ASP A 24 1.88 12.68 1.82
CA ASP A 24 2.87 13.41 1.03
C ASP A 24 3.55 12.47 0.01
N ALA A 25 3.91 11.25 0.44
CA ALA A 25 4.56 10.25 -0.42
C ALA A 25 3.63 9.70 -1.51
N ALA A 26 2.33 9.55 -1.24
CA ALA A 26 1.36 9.11 -2.23
C ALA A 26 1.16 10.18 -3.29
N GLU A 27 0.89 11.42 -2.87
CA GLU A 27 0.63 12.56 -3.74
C GLU A 27 1.84 12.92 -4.61
N SER A 28 3.05 12.86 -4.04
CA SER A 28 4.26 13.28 -4.77
C SER A 28 4.82 12.19 -5.70
N GLY A 29 4.65 10.91 -5.35
CA GLY A 29 5.45 9.84 -5.94
C GLY A 29 4.68 8.75 -6.68
N ALA A 30 3.40 8.56 -6.38
CA ALA A 30 2.69 7.38 -6.86
C ALA A 30 2.59 7.35 -8.40
N LYS A 31 2.14 8.45 -9.01
CA LYS A 31 2.04 8.53 -10.48
C LYS A 31 3.38 8.30 -11.17
N GLU A 32 4.46 8.89 -10.65
CA GLU A 32 5.81 8.72 -11.21
C GLU A 32 6.28 7.27 -11.12
N ILE A 33 6.07 6.62 -9.97
CA ILE A 33 6.38 5.19 -9.79
C ILE A 33 5.66 4.33 -10.84
N ALA A 34 4.35 4.55 -11.02
CA ALA A 34 3.56 3.77 -11.97
C ALA A 34 4.01 3.98 -13.42
N LEU A 35 4.25 5.24 -13.81
CA LEU A 35 4.76 5.57 -15.14
C LEU A 35 6.14 4.98 -15.38
N SER A 36 7.04 5.03 -14.39
CA SER A 36 8.38 4.45 -14.51
C SER A 36 8.36 2.94 -14.61
N MET A 37 7.53 2.26 -13.81
CA MET A 37 7.53 0.79 -13.72
C MET A 37 6.63 0.10 -14.76
N ARG A 38 5.60 0.78 -15.27
CA ARG A 38 4.58 0.21 -16.16
C ARG A 38 4.29 1.04 -17.41
N GLY A 39 4.79 2.27 -17.50
CA GLY A 39 4.46 3.19 -18.59
C GLY A 39 3.03 3.73 -18.54
N LYS A 40 2.24 3.38 -17.52
CA LYS A 40 0.83 3.77 -17.35
C LYS A 40 0.51 3.95 -15.87
N TYR A 41 -0.47 4.82 -15.59
CA TYR A 41 -0.99 5.03 -14.25
C TYR A 41 -2.46 4.63 -14.22
N GLY A 42 -2.75 3.53 -13.54
CA GLY A 42 -4.06 2.90 -13.47
C GLY A 42 -4.15 1.93 -12.30
N VAL A 43 -5.37 1.50 -11.98
CA VAL A 43 -5.68 0.60 -10.85
C VAL A 43 -4.96 -0.74 -11.03
N ASN A 44 -5.04 -1.34 -12.22
CA ASN A 44 -4.43 -2.63 -12.52
C ASN A 44 -2.89 -2.57 -12.45
N GLU A 45 -2.29 -1.46 -12.93
CA GLU A 45 -0.87 -1.20 -12.81
C GLU A 45 -0.44 -1.13 -11.35
N TRP A 46 -1.22 -0.46 -10.49
CA TRP A 46 -0.93 -0.36 -9.07
C TRP A 46 -1.09 -1.68 -8.32
N ILE A 47 -2.12 -2.46 -8.65
CA ILE A 47 -2.27 -3.82 -8.11
C ILE A 47 -1.06 -4.68 -8.50
N SER A 48 -0.59 -4.58 -9.75
CA SER A 48 0.61 -5.29 -10.23
C SER A 48 1.87 -4.85 -9.48
N ILE A 49 2.11 -3.53 -9.35
CA ILE A 49 3.27 -2.97 -8.65
C ILE A 49 3.27 -3.40 -7.18
N LEU A 50 2.11 -3.32 -6.52
CA LEU A 50 1.92 -3.70 -5.14
C LEU A 50 2.28 -5.19 -4.93
N LYS A 51 1.79 -6.09 -5.80
CA LYS A 51 2.10 -7.53 -5.73
C LYS A 51 3.58 -7.83 -5.93
N GLU A 52 4.21 -7.19 -6.91
CA GLU A 52 5.64 -7.38 -7.18
C GLU A 52 6.52 -6.85 -6.04
N ARG A 53 6.21 -5.66 -5.52
CA ARG A 53 6.95 -5.08 -4.39
C ARG A 53 6.79 -5.91 -3.13
N ALA A 54 5.58 -6.40 -2.84
CA ALA A 54 5.35 -7.31 -1.73
C ALA A 54 6.16 -8.60 -1.88
N LYS A 55 6.09 -9.27 -3.04
CA LYS A 55 6.89 -10.46 -3.33
C LYS A 55 8.39 -10.21 -3.17
N SER A 56 8.90 -9.11 -3.70
CA SER A 56 10.32 -8.74 -3.58
C SER A 56 10.76 -8.46 -2.14
N SER A 57 9.82 -8.08 -1.28
CA SER A 57 10.04 -7.81 0.15
C SER A 57 9.85 -9.05 1.04
N GLY A 58 9.54 -10.21 0.45
CA GLY A 58 9.22 -11.44 1.19
C GLY A 58 7.83 -11.43 1.83
N PHE A 59 6.94 -10.54 1.40
CA PHE A 59 5.55 -10.48 1.86
C PHE A 59 4.67 -11.37 0.98
N SER A 60 3.53 -11.78 1.52
CA SER A 60 2.53 -12.56 0.77
C SER A 60 1.27 -11.74 0.54
N ILE A 61 0.62 -11.95 -0.60
CA ILE A 61 -0.66 -11.33 -0.92
C ILE A 61 -1.61 -12.40 -1.39
N LYS A 62 -2.81 -12.41 -0.79
CA LYS A 62 -3.96 -13.15 -1.31
C LYS A 62 -4.87 -12.18 -2.02
N GLU A 63 -5.31 -12.55 -3.21
CA GLU A 63 -6.26 -11.79 -4.02
C GLU A 63 -7.55 -12.59 -4.15
N TYR A 64 -8.67 -11.92 -3.91
CA TYR A 64 -10.01 -12.46 -4.05
C TYR A 64 -10.77 -11.55 -5.01
N ASN A 65 -11.25 -12.12 -6.12
CA ASN A 65 -12.00 -11.38 -7.13
C ASN A 65 -13.45 -11.86 -7.13
N GLU A 66 -14.38 -10.95 -6.85
CA GLU A 66 -15.82 -11.20 -6.84
C GLU A 66 -16.54 -10.16 -7.70
N LYS A 67 -16.93 -10.55 -8.92
CA LYS A 67 -17.61 -9.67 -9.90
C LYS A 67 -16.85 -8.35 -10.14
N ASN A 68 -17.25 -7.29 -9.42
CA ASN A 68 -16.73 -5.93 -9.52
C ASN A 68 -15.91 -5.52 -8.28
N ASN A 69 -15.58 -6.49 -7.41
CA ASN A 69 -14.81 -6.24 -6.21
C ASN A 69 -13.51 -7.03 -6.25
N THR A 70 -12.39 -6.34 -6.03
CA THR A 70 -11.09 -6.96 -5.81
C THR A 70 -10.66 -6.70 -4.37
N LYS A 71 -10.45 -7.79 -3.62
CA LYS A 71 -9.91 -7.75 -2.26
C LYS A 71 -8.48 -8.28 -2.25
N LEU A 72 -7.57 -7.46 -1.76
CA LEU A 72 -6.17 -7.81 -1.54
C LEU A 72 -5.90 -7.89 -0.04
N VAL A 73 -5.33 -9.00 0.40
CA VAL A 73 -4.87 -9.19 1.78
C VAL A 73 -3.36 -9.39 1.77
N MET A 74 -2.63 -8.36 2.17
CA MET A 74 -1.17 -8.38 2.30
C MET A 74 -0.78 -8.79 3.71
N PHE A 75 0.07 -9.82 3.85
CA PHE A 75 0.68 -10.24 5.10
C PHE A 75 2.17 -9.87 5.12
N HIS A 76 2.61 -9.26 6.20
CA HIS A 76 3.98 -8.77 6.39
C HIS A 76 4.41 -8.87 7.86
N GLU A 77 5.69 -8.61 8.13
CA GLU A 77 6.29 -8.66 9.48
C GLU A 77 6.99 -7.32 9.78
N MET A 78 6.23 -6.23 9.75
CA MET A 78 6.78 -4.87 9.83
C MET A 78 6.25 -4.05 11.02
N GLY A 79 5.21 -4.54 11.70
CA GLY A 79 4.59 -3.84 12.83
C GLY A 79 3.52 -2.83 12.43
N GLU A 80 2.75 -2.40 13.43
CA GLU A 80 1.52 -1.63 13.27
C GLU A 80 1.70 -0.29 12.57
N GLN A 81 2.76 0.46 12.88
CA GLN A 81 3.02 1.75 12.25
C GLN A 81 3.31 1.62 10.75
N TRP A 82 3.92 0.51 10.33
CA TRP A 82 4.14 0.23 8.92
C TRP A 82 2.81 -0.10 8.23
N SER A 83 1.94 -0.85 8.89
CA SER A 83 0.58 -1.09 8.43
C SER A 83 -0.20 0.21 8.27
N LEU A 84 -0.14 1.11 9.27
CA LEU A 84 -0.78 2.43 9.23
C LEU A 84 -0.27 3.27 8.06
N PHE A 85 1.05 3.30 7.84
CA PHE A 85 1.65 3.99 6.71
C PHE A 85 1.08 3.48 5.38
N PHE A 86 1.18 2.17 5.13
CA PHE A 86 0.82 1.62 3.83
C PHE A 86 -0.68 1.53 3.61
N LYS A 87 -1.48 1.34 4.66
CA LYS A 87 -2.94 1.52 4.61
C LYS A 87 -3.29 2.91 4.10
N THR A 88 -2.71 3.95 4.70
CA THR A 88 -2.95 5.35 4.32
C THR A 88 -2.47 5.64 2.90
N TYR A 89 -1.27 5.17 2.56
CA TYR A 89 -0.68 5.34 1.23
C TYR A 89 -1.58 4.73 0.14
N TYR A 90 -1.98 3.47 0.28
CA TYR A 90 -2.80 2.80 -0.73
C TYR A 90 -4.21 3.37 -0.80
N GLU A 91 -4.79 3.79 0.33
CA GLU A 91 -6.09 4.46 0.34
C GLU A 91 -6.09 5.68 -0.58
N ILE A 92 -5.05 6.51 -0.52
CA ILE A 92 -4.92 7.72 -1.34
C ILE A 92 -4.66 7.36 -2.80
N VAL A 93 -3.71 6.45 -3.06
CA VAL A 93 -3.34 6.07 -4.42
C VAL A 93 -4.54 5.53 -5.22
N PHE A 94 -5.34 4.65 -4.63
CA PHE A 94 -6.50 4.08 -5.31
C PHE A 94 -7.68 5.05 -5.35
N PHE A 95 -7.85 5.91 -4.34
CA PHE A 95 -8.83 6.99 -4.39
C PHE A 95 -8.55 7.96 -5.55
N ASP A 96 -7.30 8.39 -5.73
CA ASP A 96 -6.88 9.28 -6.83
C ASP A 96 -7.07 8.65 -8.21
N LEU A 97 -7.03 7.33 -8.29
CA LEU A 97 -7.32 6.56 -9.51
C LEU A 97 -8.82 6.41 -9.79
N GLY A 98 -9.68 6.97 -8.92
CA GLY A 98 -11.13 6.92 -9.07
C GLY A 98 -11.79 5.63 -8.55
N SER A 99 -11.05 4.76 -7.87
CA SER A 99 -11.63 3.57 -7.25
C SER A 99 -12.36 3.92 -5.96
N LYS A 100 -13.49 3.27 -5.71
CA LYS A 100 -14.03 3.21 -4.35
C LYS A 100 -13.20 2.21 -3.56
N ILE A 101 -12.58 2.68 -2.50
CA ILE A 101 -11.65 1.92 -1.69
C ILE A 101 -12.13 1.84 -0.24
N LYS A 102 -11.98 0.67 0.36
CA LYS A 102 -12.04 0.46 1.80
C LYS A 102 -10.74 -0.20 2.24
N THR A 103 -10.14 0.29 3.32
CA THR A 103 -8.92 -0.27 3.87
C THR A 103 -9.05 -0.59 5.35
N GLU A 104 -8.48 -1.72 5.74
CA GLU A 104 -8.35 -2.15 7.14
C GLU A 104 -6.92 -2.65 7.35
N TYR A 105 -6.45 -2.65 8.60
CA TYR A 105 -5.12 -3.17 8.91
C TYR A 105 -5.08 -3.82 10.29
N THR A 106 -4.11 -4.71 10.46
CA THR A 106 -3.63 -5.19 11.77
C THR A 106 -2.14 -4.90 11.88
N GLU A 107 -1.49 -5.28 12.98
CA GLU A 107 -0.03 -5.16 13.13
C GLU A 107 0.76 -5.78 11.97
N ASN A 108 0.24 -6.85 11.36
CA ASN A 108 0.96 -7.67 10.37
C ASN A 108 0.17 -7.92 9.09
N SER A 109 -0.90 -7.16 8.86
CA SER A 109 -1.66 -7.27 7.63
C SER A 109 -2.31 -5.96 7.20
N ILE A 110 -2.48 -5.82 5.89
CA ILE A 110 -3.25 -4.74 5.26
C ILE A 110 -4.28 -5.37 4.34
N ILE A 111 -5.53 -4.94 4.49
CA ILE A 111 -6.65 -5.35 3.65
C ILE A 111 -7.05 -4.16 2.80
N ILE A 112 -7.11 -4.36 1.49
CA ILE A 112 -7.54 -3.36 0.52
C ILE A 112 -8.71 -3.96 -0.27
N GLU A 113 -9.85 -3.30 -0.22
CA GLU A 113 -11.05 -3.67 -0.98
C GLU A 113 -11.33 -2.56 -1.99
N LEU A 114 -11.37 -2.92 -3.28
CA LEU A 114 -11.59 -2.02 -4.40
C LEU A 114 -12.88 -2.42 -5.11
N GLU A 115 -13.79 -1.48 -5.33
CA GLU A 115 -14.85 -1.64 -6.33
C GLU A 115 -14.30 -1.13 -7.68
N ILE A 116 -14.20 -2.03 -8.67
CA ILE A 116 -13.60 -1.82 -10.00
C ILE A 116 -14.63 -2.15 -11.08
#